data_AF-A0A9Q4IPM4-F1
#
_entry.id   AF-A0A9Q4IPM4-F1
#
_cell.length_a   1.000
_cell.length_b   1.000
_cell.length_c   1.000
_cell.angle_alpha   90.00
_cell.angle_beta   90.00
_cell.angle_gamma   90.00
#
_symmetry.space_group_name_H-M   'P 1'
#
loop_
_entity.id
_entity.type
_entity.pdbx_description
1 polymer ?
#
loop_
_entity_poly.entity_id
_entity_poly.type
_entity_poly.pdbx_seq_one_letter_code
_entity_poly.pdbx_strand_id
1 'polypeptide(L)' 'MAGIYDIGVDKESGKQHATFSIITIVTDPLTDYIHNTKYRMPVIFVIQR' A
#
# COMPACT_ATOMS: atom_id res chain seq x y z
N MET A 1 4.76 -5.73 3.62
CA MET A 1 4.51 -4.28 3.53
C MET A 1 3.26 -3.94 4.32
N ALA A 2 3.15 -2.74 4.88
CA ALA A 2 1.94 -2.33 5.58
C ALA A 2 0.83 -1.96 4.58
N GLY A 3 -0.39 -2.39 4.86
CA GLY A 3 -1.56 -2.10 4.05
C GLY A 3 -2.83 -2.09 4.88
N ILE A 4 -3.88 -1.53 4.29
CA ILE A 4 -5.26 -1.58 4.79
C ILE A 4 -6.09 -2.41 3.81
N TYR A 5 -7.11 -3.11 4.30
CA TYR A 5 -8.02 -3.87 3.47
C TYR A 5 -9.46 -3.59 3.88
N ASP A 6 -10.38 -3.77 2.94
CA ASP A 6 -11.81 -3.75 3.22
C ASP A 6 -12.57 -4.58 2.18
N ILE A 7 -13.82 -4.93 2.50
CA ILE A 7 -14.73 -5.64 1.62
C ILE A 7 -15.87 -4.68 1.24
N GLY A 8 -15.87 -4.24 -0.02
CA GLY A 8 -16.98 -3.48 -0.59
C GLY A 8 -18.04 -4.41 -1.17
N VAL A 9 -19.33 -4.12 -0.93
CA VAL A 9 -20.44 -4.82 -1.58
C VAL A 9 -20.93 -4.00 -2.76
N ASP A 10 -20.89 -4.59 -3.95
CA ASP A 10 -21.55 -4.03 -5.13
C ASP A 10 -23.06 -4.03 -4.92
N LYS A 11 -23.69 -2.86 -5.01
CA LYS A 11 -25.10 -2.69 -4.62
C LYS A 11 -26.08 -3.34 -5.60
N GLU A 12 -25.72 -3.46 -6.87
CA GLU A 12 -26.61 -4.00 -7.89
C GLU A 12 -26.59 -5.54 -7.90
N SER A 13 -25.41 -6.14 -7.81
CA SER A 13 -25.23 -7.60 -7.87
C SER A 13 -25.16 -8.27 -6.49
N GLY A 14 -24.96 -7.50 -5.41
CA GLY A 14 -24.68 -8.02 -4.07
C GLY A 14 -23.29 -8.67 -3.93
N LYS A 15 -22.44 -8.57 -4.96
CA LYS A 15 -21.13 -9.21 -4.97
C LYS A 15 -20.17 -8.51 -4.00
N GLN A 16 -19.45 -9.30 -3.22
CA GLN A 16 -18.40 -8.81 -2.33
C GLN A 16 -17.06 -8.71 -3.06
N HIS A 17 -16.38 -7.57 -2.88
CA HIS A 17 -15.06 -7.28 -3.43
C HIS A 17 -14.09 -7.01 -2.28
N ALA A 18 -13.27 -8.00 -1.94
CA ALA A 18 -12.15 -7.81 -1.04
C ALA A 18 -11.04 -7.05 -1.78
N THR A 19 -10.68 -5.87 -1.30
CA THR A 19 -9.61 -5.05 -1.86
C THR A 19 -8.67 -4.58 -0.76
N PHE A 20 -7.47 -4.16 -1.16
CA PHE A 20 -6.50 -3.62 -0.24
C PHE A 20 -5.75 -2.44 -0.87
N SER A 21 -5.11 -1.64 -0.02
CA SER A 21 -4.25 -0.53 -0.42
C SER A 21 -2.96 -0.56 0.39
N ILE A 22 -1.85 -0.22 -0.26
CA ILE A 22 -0.53 -0.16 0.37
C ILE A 22 -0.32 1.23 0.96
N ILE A 23 0.15 1.29 2.21
CA ILE A 23 0.49 2.56 2.86
C ILE A 23 1.86 3.02 2.34
N THR A 24 1.95 4.30 1.95
CA THR A 24 3.20 4.93 1.50
C THR A 24 3.69 6.00 2.46
N ILE A 25 5.02 6.14 2.55
CA ILE A 25 5.74 7.14 3.34
C ILE A 25 6.74 7.89 2.44
N VAL A 26 7.42 8.89 2.99
CA VAL A 26 8.55 9.54 2.32
C VAL A 26 9.68 8.55 2.06
N THR A 27 10.45 8.77 1.01
CA THR A 27 11.55 7.92 0.57
C THR A 27 12.72 7.90 1.55
N ASP A 28 13.38 6.76 1.67
CA ASP A 28 14.76 6.65 2.15
C ASP A 28 15.76 7.02 1.03
N PRO A 29 17.05 7.29 1.29
CA PRO A 29 18.00 7.75 0.28
C PRO A 29 18.10 6.88 -0.98
N LEU A 30 17.97 5.56 -0.84
CA LEU A 30 18.00 4.66 -2.01
C LEU A 30 16.75 4.84 -2.85
N THR A 31 15.57 4.81 -2.22
CA THR A 31 14.31 4.96 -2.95
C THR A 31 14.11 6.39 -3.45
N ASP A 32 14.72 7.38 -2.80
CA ASP A 32 14.73 8.79 -3.20
C ASP A 32 15.40 8.95 -4.56
N TYR A 33 16.58 8.34 -4.73
CA TYR A 33 17.30 8.30 -6.00
C TYR A 33 16.50 7.63 -7.12
N ILE A 34 15.84 6.51 -6.81
CA ILE A 34 15.12 5.68 -7.79
C ILE A 34 13.77 6.30 -8.19
N HIS A 35 13.00 6.81 -7.22
CA HIS A 35 11.64 7.33 -7.40
C HIS A 35 11.57 8.85 -7.19
N ASN A 36 12.57 9.53 -7.75
CA ASN A 36 12.89 10.96 -7.59
C ASN A 36 11.89 11.96 -8.23
N THR A 37 10.72 11.49 -8.69
CA THR A 37 9.65 12.38 -9.16
C THR A 37 8.48 12.45 -8.17
N LYS A 38 8.27 11.40 -7.37
CA LYS A 38 7.17 11.31 -6.42
C LYS A 38 7.63 11.24 -4.98
N TYR A 39 8.87 10.81 -4.71
CA TYR A 39 9.45 10.78 -3.38
C TYR A 39 8.60 10.00 -2.37
N ARG A 40 8.06 8.85 -2.84
CA ARG A 40 7.26 7.92 -2.05
C ARG A 40 7.81 6.50 -2.09
N MET A 41 7.73 5.80 -0.96
CA MET A 41 8.03 4.38 -0.84
C MET A 41 6.95 3.66 0.01
N PRO A 42 6.75 2.34 -0.15
CA PRO A 42 5.85 1.59 0.71
C PRO A 42 6.44 1.41 2.12
N VAL A 43 5.57 1.30 3.13
CA VAL A 43 6.02 0.91 4.47
C VAL A 43 6.43 -0.57 4.46
N ILE A 44 7.68 -0.85 4.80
CA ILE A 44 8.22 -2.21 4.85
C ILE A 44 8.30 -2.65 6.31
N PHE A 45 7.65 -3.77 6.64
CA PHE A 45 7.83 -4.42 7.94
C PHE A 45 9.01 -5.37 7.86
N VAL A 46 9.96 -5.19 8.77
CA VAL A 46 11.02 -6.17 9.02
C VAL A 46 10.48 -7.24 9.97
N ILE A 47 10.60 -8.50 9.57
CA ILE A 47 10.36 -9.62 10.48
C ILE A 47 11.61 -9.72 11.36
N GLN A 48 11.47 -9.46 12.65
CA GLN A 48 12.50 -9.84 13.63
C GLN A 48 12.34 -11.33 13.91
N ARG A 49 13.42 -12.10 13.72
CA ARG A 49 13.51 -13.51 14.08
C ARG A 49 14.10 -13.65 15.47
#